data_AF-A0A0F9H0L3-F1
#
_entry.id   AF-A0A0F9H0L3-F1
#
_cell.length_a   1.000
_cell.length_b   1.000
_cell.length_c   1.000
_cell.angle_alpha   90.00
_cell.angle_beta   90.00
_cell.angle_gamma   90.00
#
_symmetry.space_group_name_H-M   'P 1'
#
loop_
_entity.id
_entity.type
_entity.pdbx_description
1 polymer ?
#
loop_
_entity_poly.entity_id
_entity_poly.type
_entity_poly.pdbx_seq_one_letter_code
_entity_poly.pdbx_strand_id
1 'polypeptide(L)'
;MPLTEKEKKTVLDIARKAEDGYRKWGDKPKRRKLRPGAKFDFTFIELSERLTAAGFADKDLAFAFDVPVSTLRSWKKQFPQFKASCRAGKQMAAKRLVAESMRAATGYYYDKTIITYDASGKKKGKKVITDLVKGDGQLAMFMLANLMPENFKHKREIQLNEDKTVTLKLDGNIDSEQIAKFAGRLFALHSQSDTRKHIISAEVVPDDSKRCGDAKSLPSDVSDKTADSVQDNTVDVRPKTEARV
;
A
#
# COMPACT_ATOMS: atom_id res chain seq x y z
N MET A 1 -19.81 -61.86 -33.33
CA MET A 1 -19.28 -61.63 -34.70
C MET A 1 -18.33 -60.45 -34.66
N PRO A 2 -17.11 -60.54 -35.23
CA PRO A 2 -16.21 -59.40 -35.27
C PRO A 2 -16.73 -58.35 -36.26
N LEU A 3 -16.78 -57.08 -35.82
CA LEU A 3 -17.20 -55.95 -36.64
C LEU A 3 -16.41 -55.90 -37.95
N THR A 4 -17.12 -55.63 -39.04
CA THR A 4 -16.50 -55.44 -40.36
C THR A 4 -15.65 -54.16 -40.36
N GLU A 5 -14.64 -54.08 -41.22
CA GLU A 5 -13.73 -52.92 -41.26
C GLU A 5 -14.44 -51.59 -41.54
N LYS A 6 -15.56 -51.64 -42.28
CA LYS A 6 -16.40 -50.48 -42.56
C LYS A 6 -17.14 -49.99 -41.32
N GLU A 7 -17.63 -50.91 -40.49
CA GLU A 7 -18.27 -50.61 -39.21
C GLU A 7 -17.25 -50.09 -38.19
N LYS A 8 -16.04 -50.66 -38.16
CA LYS A 8 -14.95 -50.16 -37.31
C LYS A 8 -14.54 -48.73 -37.68
N LYS A 9 -14.44 -48.41 -38.98
CA LYS A 9 -14.17 -47.04 -39.45
C LYS A 9 -15.29 -46.08 -39.07
N THR A 10 -16.55 -46.44 -39.28
CA THR A 10 -17.69 -45.58 -38.92
C THR A 10 -17.79 -45.34 -37.42
N VAL A 11 -17.56 -46.35 -36.58
CA VAL A 11 -17.53 -46.20 -35.12
C VAL A 11 -16.35 -45.31 -34.68
N LEU A 12 -15.17 -45.47 -35.28
CA LEU A 12 -14.02 -44.60 -35.03
C LEU A 12 -14.25 -43.16 -35.51
N ASP A 13 -14.96 -42.96 -36.61
CA ASP A 13 -15.29 -41.65 -37.14
C ASP A 13 -16.39 -40.96 -36.31
N ILE A 14 -17.36 -41.71 -35.78
CA ILE A 14 -18.34 -41.21 -34.79
C ILE A 14 -17.63 -40.83 -33.49
N ALA A 15 -16.66 -41.62 -33.02
CA ALA A 15 -15.86 -41.32 -31.85
C ALA A 15 -14.94 -40.09 -32.06
N ARG A 16 -14.38 -39.89 -33.26
CA ARG A 16 -13.62 -38.67 -33.61
C ARG A 16 -14.52 -37.44 -33.72
N LYS A 17 -15.79 -37.60 -34.10
CA LYS A 17 -16.76 -36.50 -34.23
C LYS A 17 -17.38 -36.10 -32.89
N ALA A 18 -17.37 -37.02 -31.92
CA ALA A 18 -17.61 -36.73 -30.51
C ALA A 18 -16.36 -36.10 -29.88
N GLU A 19 -15.90 -34.97 -30.42
CA GLU A 19 -14.92 -34.15 -29.70
C GLU A 19 -15.61 -33.65 -28.43
N ASP A 20 -15.03 -33.98 -27.28
CA ASP A 20 -15.51 -33.54 -25.98
C ASP A 20 -15.85 -32.04 -26.06
N GLY A 21 -17.05 -31.63 -25.65
CA GLY A 21 -17.55 -30.25 -25.81
C GLY A 21 -16.73 -29.16 -25.10
N TYR A 22 -15.53 -29.49 -24.61
CA TYR A 22 -14.52 -28.58 -24.11
C TYR A 22 -13.87 -27.78 -25.22
N ARG A 23 -13.56 -26.53 -24.88
CA ARG A 23 -12.91 -25.58 -25.77
C ARG A 23 -11.44 -25.95 -25.91
N LYS A 24 -10.94 -26.17 -27.14
CA LYS A 24 -9.52 -26.42 -27.38
C LYS A 24 -8.72 -25.13 -27.17
N TRP A 25 -7.48 -25.27 -26.71
CA TRP A 25 -6.59 -24.13 -26.54
C TRP A 25 -6.37 -23.41 -27.87
N GLY A 26 -6.67 -22.12 -27.93
CA GLY A 26 -6.62 -21.32 -29.17
C GLY A 26 -7.97 -21.08 -29.86
N ASP A 27 -9.05 -21.74 -29.43
CA ASP A 27 -10.40 -21.46 -29.94
C ASP A 27 -10.85 -20.06 -29.52
N LYS A 28 -11.38 -19.29 -30.48
CA LYS A 28 -12.03 -18.00 -30.19
C LYS A 28 -13.19 -18.23 -29.22
N PRO A 29 -13.38 -17.38 -28.19
CA PRO A 29 -14.50 -17.51 -27.28
C PRO A 29 -15.81 -17.48 -28.08
N LYS A 30 -16.67 -18.49 -27.90
CA LYS A 30 -18.03 -18.51 -28.47
C LYS A 30 -18.78 -17.29 -27.93
N ARG A 31 -18.89 -16.24 -28.74
CA ARG A 31 -19.80 -15.13 -28.47
C ARG A 31 -21.22 -15.68 -28.65
N ARG A 32 -21.97 -15.84 -27.56
CA ARG A 32 -23.43 -16.01 -27.68
C ARG A 32 -23.95 -14.84 -28.52
N LYS A 33 -24.68 -15.12 -29.61
CA LYS A 33 -25.43 -14.08 -30.32
C LYS A 33 -26.46 -13.56 -29.32
N LEU A 34 -26.30 -12.32 -28.86
CA LEU A 34 -27.27 -11.69 -27.97
C LEU A 34 -28.60 -11.63 -28.70
N ARG A 35 -29.69 -12.05 -28.03
CA ARG A 35 -31.02 -12.04 -28.64
C ARG A 35 -31.36 -10.59 -29.04
N PRO A 36 -31.76 -10.33 -30.29
CA PRO A 36 -32.21 -9.00 -30.69
C PRO A 36 -33.47 -8.62 -29.90
N GLY A 37 -33.44 -7.48 -29.21
CA GLY A 37 -34.63 -6.87 -28.62
C GLY A 37 -35.04 -7.39 -27.23
N ALA A 38 -34.10 -7.52 -26.29
CA ALA A 38 -34.49 -7.67 -24.88
C ALA A 38 -35.30 -6.43 -24.44
N LYS A 39 -36.53 -6.65 -23.98
CA LYS A 39 -37.39 -5.61 -23.42
C LYS A 39 -37.03 -5.42 -21.95
N PHE A 40 -37.11 -4.18 -21.48
CA PHE A 40 -36.90 -3.88 -20.06
C PHE A 40 -38.11 -4.36 -19.26
N ASP A 41 -37.86 -5.16 -18.22
CA ASP A 41 -38.85 -5.56 -17.23
C ASP A 41 -38.56 -4.84 -15.90
N PHE A 42 -39.61 -4.41 -15.21
CA PHE A 42 -39.50 -3.73 -13.92
C PHE A 42 -38.95 -4.66 -12.81
N THR A 43 -39.08 -5.99 -12.95
CA THR A 43 -38.44 -6.97 -12.06
C THR A 43 -36.92 -6.81 -12.03
N PHE A 44 -36.31 -6.30 -13.10
CA PHE A 44 -34.87 -6.04 -13.15
C PHE A 44 -34.42 -4.94 -12.19
N ILE A 45 -35.31 -4.06 -11.72
CA ILE A 45 -34.97 -3.02 -10.75
C ILE A 45 -34.52 -3.66 -9.43
N GLU A 46 -35.35 -4.53 -8.86
CA GLU A 46 -35.05 -5.22 -7.61
C GLU A 46 -33.84 -6.16 -7.77
N LEU A 47 -33.79 -6.91 -8.88
CA LEU A 47 -32.68 -7.82 -9.15
C LEU A 47 -31.35 -7.06 -9.31
N SER A 48 -31.35 -5.90 -9.97
CA SER A 48 -30.16 -5.07 -10.13
C SER A 48 -29.64 -4.52 -8.81
N GLU A 49 -30.52 -4.17 -7.87
CA GLU A 49 -30.13 -3.72 -6.54
C GLU A 49 -29.42 -4.84 -5.79
N ARG A 50 -30.02 -6.03 -5.75
CA ARG A 50 -29.45 -7.21 -5.08
C ARG A 50 -28.09 -7.61 -5.67
N LEU A 51 -27.98 -7.63 -6.99
CA LEU A 51 -26.73 -7.96 -7.68
C LEU A 51 -25.66 -6.88 -7.43
N THR A 52 -26.00 -5.60 -7.52
CA THR A 52 -25.02 -4.54 -7.24
C THR A 52 -24.60 -4.49 -5.76
N ALA A 53 -25.50 -4.83 -4.83
CA ALA A 53 -25.18 -4.98 -3.41
C ALA A 53 -24.25 -6.16 -3.13
N ALA A 54 -24.31 -7.23 -3.95
CA ALA A 54 -23.37 -8.33 -3.90
C ALA A 54 -22.00 -8.01 -4.54
N GLY A 55 -21.83 -6.83 -5.15
CA GLY A 55 -20.57 -6.39 -5.76
C GLY A 55 -20.43 -6.67 -7.25
N PHE A 56 -21.51 -7.09 -7.94
CA PHE A 56 -21.46 -7.33 -9.38
C PHE A 56 -21.26 -6.02 -10.18
N ALA A 57 -20.42 -6.08 -11.21
CA ALA A 57 -20.18 -4.95 -12.10
C ALA A 57 -21.26 -4.85 -13.19
N ASP A 58 -21.30 -3.71 -13.88
CA ASP A 58 -22.24 -3.48 -15.00
C ASP A 58 -22.09 -4.50 -16.14
N LYS A 59 -20.88 -5.08 -16.31
CA LYS A 59 -20.63 -6.16 -17.29
C LYS A 59 -21.28 -7.47 -16.87
N ASP A 60 -21.26 -7.78 -15.56
CA ASP A 60 -21.82 -8.99 -15.01
C ASP A 60 -23.35 -8.90 -14.97
N LEU A 61 -23.89 -7.72 -14.68
CA LEU A 61 -25.32 -7.43 -14.84
C LEU A 61 -25.79 -7.65 -16.28
N ALA A 62 -25.04 -7.14 -17.25
CA ALA A 62 -25.35 -7.33 -18.67
C ALA A 62 -25.33 -8.83 -19.05
N PHE A 63 -24.38 -9.59 -18.51
CA PHE A 63 -24.34 -11.04 -18.65
C PHE A 63 -25.52 -11.74 -17.98
N ALA A 64 -25.89 -11.35 -16.76
CA ALA A 64 -27.02 -11.92 -16.02
C ALA A 64 -28.37 -11.69 -16.72
N PHE A 65 -28.54 -10.54 -17.39
CA PHE A 65 -29.74 -10.22 -18.16
C PHE A 65 -29.70 -10.73 -19.62
N ASP A 66 -28.58 -11.32 -20.07
CA ASP A 66 -28.35 -11.75 -21.46
C ASP A 66 -28.52 -10.59 -22.48
N VAL A 67 -28.02 -9.41 -22.10
CA VAL A 67 -28.18 -8.14 -22.83
C VAL A 67 -26.81 -7.50 -23.05
N PRO A 68 -26.56 -6.77 -24.17
CA PRO A 68 -25.26 -6.14 -24.35
C PRO A 68 -25.11 -4.95 -23.39
N VAL A 69 -23.87 -4.65 -23.01
CA VAL A 69 -23.57 -3.53 -22.09
C VAL A 69 -24.11 -2.19 -22.63
N SER A 70 -24.16 -2.02 -23.95
CA SER A 70 -24.77 -0.85 -24.61
C SER A 70 -26.25 -0.70 -24.25
N THR A 71 -27.02 -1.78 -24.32
CA THR A 71 -28.44 -1.77 -23.98
C THR A 71 -28.65 -1.54 -22.49
N LEU A 72 -27.82 -2.12 -21.62
CA LEU A 72 -27.88 -1.82 -20.17
C LEU A 72 -27.61 -0.33 -19.89
N ARG A 73 -26.66 0.30 -20.60
CA ARG A 73 -26.41 1.74 -20.51
C ARG A 73 -27.61 2.56 -21.01
N SER A 74 -28.26 2.14 -22.09
CA SER A 74 -29.50 2.76 -22.58
C SER A 74 -30.63 2.66 -21.55
N TRP A 75 -30.82 1.49 -20.94
CA TRP A 75 -31.82 1.30 -19.88
C TRP A 75 -31.56 2.20 -18.67
N LYS A 76 -30.30 2.37 -18.25
CA LYS A 76 -29.96 3.32 -17.17
C LYS A 76 -30.26 4.79 -17.52
N LYS A 77 -30.30 5.15 -18.80
CA LYS A 77 -30.68 6.50 -19.25
C LYS A 77 -32.21 6.65 -19.33
N GLN A 78 -32.90 5.64 -19.83
CA GLN A 78 -34.35 5.65 -20.03
C GLN A 78 -35.14 5.46 -18.72
N PHE A 79 -34.64 4.62 -17.81
CA PHE A 79 -35.32 4.26 -16.57
C PHE A 79 -34.52 4.78 -15.36
N PRO A 80 -34.86 5.97 -14.81
CA PRO A 80 -34.14 6.55 -13.68
C PRO A 80 -34.24 5.69 -12.41
N GLN A 81 -35.35 4.97 -12.23
CA GLN A 81 -35.55 4.04 -11.11
C GLN A 81 -34.51 2.91 -11.11
N PHE A 82 -34.23 2.33 -12.29
CA PHE A 82 -33.20 1.30 -12.47
C PHE A 82 -31.79 1.83 -12.20
N LYS A 83 -31.52 3.09 -12.56
CA LYS A 83 -30.25 3.73 -12.23
C LYS A 83 -30.12 3.97 -10.73
N ALA A 84 -31.21 4.38 -10.08
CA ALA A 84 -31.25 4.60 -8.64
C ALA A 84 -31.02 3.31 -7.85
N SER A 85 -31.68 2.20 -8.23
CA SER A 85 -31.49 0.88 -7.59
C SER A 85 -30.04 0.39 -7.71
N CYS A 86 -29.43 0.51 -8.89
CA CYS A 86 -28.01 0.20 -9.09
C CYS A 86 -27.07 1.05 -8.22
N ARG A 87 -27.44 2.31 -7.95
CA ARG A 87 -26.64 3.21 -7.08
C ARG A 87 -26.82 2.83 -5.62
N ALA A 88 -28.03 2.52 -5.20
CA ALA A 88 -28.35 2.09 -3.84
C ALA A 88 -27.59 0.80 -3.48
N GLY A 89 -27.61 -0.21 -4.37
CA GLY A 89 -26.85 -1.45 -4.15
C GLY A 89 -25.34 -1.22 -4.05
N LYS A 90 -24.75 -0.34 -4.88
CA LYS A 90 -23.32 0.03 -4.76
C LYS A 90 -23.00 0.71 -3.43
N GLN A 91 -23.89 1.56 -2.92
CA GLN A 91 -23.71 2.17 -1.60
C GLN A 91 -23.79 1.12 -0.48
N MET A 92 -24.68 0.14 -0.60
CA MET A 92 -24.77 -0.96 0.36
C MET A 92 -23.50 -1.83 0.36
N ALA A 93 -22.98 -2.16 -0.82
CA ALA A 93 -21.70 -2.87 -0.97
C ALA A 93 -20.54 -2.08 -0.35
N ALA A 94 -20.47 -0.77 -0.58
CA ALA A 94 -19.46 0.10 0.02
C ALA A 94 -19.55 0.13 1.55
N LYS A 95 -20.77 0.25 2.12
CA LYS A 95 -21.00 0.19 3.57
C LYS A 95 -20.55 -1.14 4.16
N ARG A 96 -20.85 -2.25 3.48
CA ARG A 96 -20.41 -3.59 3.88
C ARG A 96 -18.89 -3.70 3.88
N LEU A 97 -18.24 -3.21 2.82
CA LEU A 97 -16.78 -3.20 2.73
C LEU A 97 -16.16 -2.42 3.89
N VAL A 98 -16.70 -1.25 4.25
CA VAL A 98 -16.23 -0.45 5.39
C VAL A 98 -16.41 -1.21 6.71
N ALA A 99 -17.54 -1.90 6.91
CA ALA A 99 -17.76 -2.68 8.13
C ALA A 99 -16.78 -3.86 8.23
N GLU A 100 -16.58 -4.59 7.13
CA GLU A 100 -15.63 -5.71 7.05
C GLU A 100 -14.18 -5.22 7.22
N SER A 101 -13.82 -4.08 6.63
CA SER A 101 -12.49 -3.50 6.76
C SER A 101 -12.19 -3.04 8.18
N MET A 102 -13.15 -2.44 8.88
CA MET A 102 -13.00 -2.06 10.28
C MET A 102 -12.77 -3.29 11.17
N ARG A 103 -13.55 -4.36 10.95
CA ARG A 103 -13.37 -5.64 11.66
C ARG A 103 -12.01 -6.28 11.37
N ALA A 104 -11.54 -6.20 10.14
CA ALA A 104 -10.22 -6.70 9.75
C ALA A 104 -9.07 -5.85 10.32
N ALA A 105 -9.26 -4.53 10.42
CA ALA A 105 -8.27 -3.61 10.97
C ALA A 105 -8.07 -3.81 12.48
N THR A 106 -9.13 -4.02 13.26
CA THR A 106 -9.03 -4.25 14.70
C THR A 106 -8.58 -5.67 15.05
N GLY A 107 -8.82 -6.63 14.16
CA GLY A 107 -8.75 -8.04 14.48
C GLY A 107 -10.00 -8.50 15.24
N TYR A 108 -10.22 -9.81 15.28
CA TYR A 108 -11.34 -10.41 15.98
C TYR A 108 -11.03 -11.85 16.42
N TYR A 109 -11.67 -12.27 17.50
CA TYR A 109 -11.67 -13.66 17.94
C TYR A 109 -12.72 -14.45 17.16
N TYR A 110 -12.40 -15.70 16.82
CA TYR A 110 -13.38 -16.62 16.24
C TYR A 110 -13.20 -18.03 16.80
N ASP A 111 -14.33 -18.71 16.96
CA ASP A 111 -14.35 -20.07 17.48
C ASP A 111 -14.15 -21.06 16.33
N LYS A 112 -13.00 -21.71 16.33
CA LYS A 112 -12.68 -22.81 15.42
C LYS A 112 -13.20 -24.11 16.01
N THR A 113 -14.19 -24.70 15.35
CA THR A 113 -14.65 -26.04 15.68
C THR A 113 -13.84 -27.07 14.91
N ILE A 114 -13.09 -27.91 15.61
CA ILE A 114 -12.40 -29.06 15.02
C ILE A 114 -13.22 -30.31 15.34
N ILE A 115 -13.71 -30.97 14.29
CA ILE A 115 -14.43 -32.24 14.40
C ILE A 115 -13.43 -33.34 14.06
N THR A 116 -13.12 -34.19 15.02
CA THR A 116 -12.25 -35.36 14.81
C THR A 116 -13.10 -36.57 14.45
N TYR A 117 -12.71 -37.26 13.38
CA TYR A 117 -13.33 -38.49 12.90
C TYR A 117 -12.42 -39.68 13.21
N ASP A 118 -13.02 -40.82 13.52
CA ASP A 118 -12.31 -42.08 13.68
C ASP A 118 -11.96 -42.76 12.35
N ALA A 119 -11.04 -43.73 12.41
CA ALA A 119 -10.72 -44.63 11.30
C ALA A 119 -11.95 -45.38 10.75
N SER A 120 -13.02 -45.55 11.55
CA SER A 120 -14.31 -46.13 11.15
C SER A 120 -15.35 -45.10 10.67
N GLY A 121 -14.97 -43.83 10.49
CA GLY A 121 -15.84 -42.76 9.98
C GLY A 121 -16.84 -42.17 10.98
N LYS A 122 -16.89 -42.66 12.23
CA LYS A 122 -17.74 -42.08 13.29
C LYS A 122 -17.12 -40.81 13.87
N LYS A 123 -17.95 -39.80 14.13
CA LYS A 123 -17.56 -38.54 14.80
C LYS A 123 -17.18 -38.84 16.25
N LYS A 124 -15.92 -38.63 16.64
CA LYS A 124 -15.39 -39.00 17.96
C LYS A 124 -15.44 -37.85 18.98
N GLY A 125 -15.46 -36.59 18.51
CA GLY A 125 -15.53 -35.44 19.39
C GLY A 125 -15.57 -34.11 18.64
N LYS A 126 -16.06 -33.08 19.33
CA LYS A 126 -16.10 -31.69 18.88
C LYS A 126 -15.30 -30.86 19.88
N LYS A 127 -14.16 -30.29 19.46
CA LYS A 127 -13.38 -29.33 20.25
C LYS A 127 -13.60 -27.93 19.68
N VAL A 128 -13.99 -27.00 20.53
CA VAL A 128 -14.10 -25.57 20.19
C VAL A 128 -12.88 -24.87 20.76
N ILE A 129 -12.09 -24.23 19.90
CA ILE A 129 -10.90 -23.47 20.26
C ILE A 129 -11.13 -22.04 19.78
N THR A 130 -10.91 -21.05 20.65
CA THR A 130 -11.01 -19.64 20.28
C THR A 130 -9.66 -19.16 19.77
N ASP A 131 -9.57 -18.87 18.47
CA ASP A 131 -8.37 -18.37 17.81
C ASP A 131 -8.50 -16.85 17.57
N LEU A 132 -7.38 -16.13 17.60
CA LEU A 132 -7.32 -14.69 17.33
C LEU A 132 -6.83 -14.43 15.89
N VAL A 133 -7.62 -13.70 15.10
CA VAL A 133 -7.13 -13.07 13.87
C VAL A 133 -6.53 -11.73 14.24
N LYS A 134 -5.21 -11.59 14.04
CA LYS A 134 -4.51 -10.31 14.23
C LYS A 134 -5.07 -9.27 13.27
N GLY A 135 -5.26 -8.05 13.76
CA GLY A 135 -5.68 -6.93 12.93
C GLY A 135 -4.60 -6.49 11.95
N ASP A 136 -5.02 -5.95 10.81
CA ASP A 136 -4.12 -5.36 9.83
C ASP A 136 -3.84 -3.88 10.16
N GLY A 137 -2.59 -3.59 10.53
CA GLY A 137 -2.14 -2.25 10.88
C GLY A 137 -2.15 -1.26 9.70
N GLN A 138 -1.92 -1.72 8.47
CA GLN A 138 -1.97 -0.86 7.29
C GLN A 138 -3.41 -0.42 7.02
N LEU A 139 -4.35 -1.35 7.10
CA LEU A 139 -5.77 -1.06 6.96
C LEU A 139 -6.27 -0.15 8.07
N ALA A 140 -5.82 -0.36 9.31
CA ALA A 140 -6.10 0.52 10.43
C ALA A 140 -5.61 1.95 10.17
N MET A 141 -4.37 2.11 9.71
CA MET A 141 -3.80 3.41 9.35
C MET A 141 -4.60 4.08 8.21
N PHE A 142 -4.97 3.33 7.18
CA PHE A 142 -5.79 3.83 6.07
C PHE A 142 -7.18 4.31 6.54
N MET A 143 -7.83 3.56 7.43
CA MET A 143 -9.11 3.97 8.03
C MET A 143 -8.95 5.22 8.91
N LEU A 144 -7.90 5.28 9.74
CA LEU A 144 -7.61 6.43 10.60
C LEU A 144 -7.32 7.70 9.79
N ALA A 145 -6.58 7.59 8.68
CA ALA A 145 -6.31 8.73 7.79
C ALA A 145 -7.60 9.28 7.15
N ASN A 146 -8.57 8.43 6.83
CA ASN A 146 -9.83 8.85 6.24
C ASN A 146 -10.86 9.35 7.28
N LEU A 147 -10.85 8.79 8.50
CA LEU A 147 -11.79 9.14 9.58
C LEU A 147 -11.31 10.33 10.41
N MET A 148 -9.99 10.44 10.64
CA MET A 148 -9.34 11.47 11.44
C MET A 148 -8.16 12.10 10.68
N PRO A 149 -8.45 12.85 9.60
CA PRO A 149 -7.41 13.43 8.75
C PRO A 149 -6.54 14.44 9.51
N GLU A 150 -7.10 15.20 10.46
CA GLU A 150 -6.33 16.20 11.24
C GLU A 150 -5.10 15.60 11.92
N ASN A 151 -5.23 14.39 12.48
CA ASN A 151 -4.18 13.74 13.24
C ASN A 151 -3.32 12.79 12.38
N PHE A 152 -3.93 12.13 11.40
CA PHE A 152 -3.31 10.99 10.68
C PHE A 152 -3.06 11.25 9.19
N LYS A 153 -3.24 12.48 8.68
CA LYS A 153 -2.92 12.82 7.28
C LYS A 153 -1.41 12.74 7.05
N HIS A 154 -1.01 11.94 6.07
CA HIS A 154 0.39 11.70 5.73
C HIS A 154 1.16 12.96 5.26
N LYS A 155 0.46 13.99 4.76
CA LYS A 155 1.06 15.27 4.37
C LYS A 155 0.58 16.35 5.32
N ARG A 156 1.49 16.85 6.16
CA ARG A 156 1.27 18.03 7.00
C ARG A 156 1.91 19.24 6.31
N GLU A 157 1.11 20.27 6.10
CA GLU A 157 1.62 21.57 5.63
C GLU A 157 2.09 22.34 6.87
N ILE A 158 3.41 22.50 7.00
CA ILE A 158 4.01 23.30 8.08
C ILE A 158 4.24 24.70 7.50
N GLN A 159 3.43 25.67 7.94
CA GLN A 159 3.66 27.07 7.60
C GLN A 159 4.75 27.63 8.52
N LEU A 160 5.95 27.82 7.99
CA LEU A 160 7.06 28.51 8.66
C LEU A 160 6.94 30.01 8.36
N ASN A 161 6.27 30.75 9.25
CA ASN A 161 6.25 32.21 9.20
C ASN A 161 7.41 32.75 10.05
N GLU A 162 8.60 32.86 9.47
CA GLU A 162 9.75 33.51 10.11
C GLU A 162 9.88 34.98 9.69
N ASP A 163 8.94 35.82 10.11
CA ASP A 163 9.09 37.28 9.99
C ASP A 163 9.75 37.85 11.26
N LYS A 164 11.06 37.62 11.42
CA LYS A 164 11.85 38.29 12.45
C LYS A 164 12.32 39.65 11.95
N THR A 165 11.42 40.63 11.93
CA THR A 165 11.82 42.03 11.72
C THR A 165 12.17 42.67 13.06
N VAL A 166 13.45 43.01 13.26
CA VAL A 166 13.89 43.79 14.42
C VAL A 166 13.89 45.27 14.03
N THR A 167 12.97 46.05 14.56
CA THR A 167 12.92 47.50 14.36
C THR A 167 13.71 48.21 15.45
N LEU A 168 14.81 48.86 15.07
CA LEU A 168 15.66 49.66 15.96
C LEU A 168 15.56 51.13 15.55
N LYS A 169 15.10 51.97 16.47
CA LYS A 169 15.01 53.43 16.27
C LYS A 169 16.34 54.06 16.67
N LEU A 170 16.86 54.93 15.80
CA LEU A 170 18.10 55.67 15.99
C LEU A 170 17.75 57.15 16.08
N ASP A 171 17.69 57.68 17.29
CA ASP A 171 17.39 59.10 17.53
C ASP A 171 18.65 59.81 18.06
N GLY A 172 19.15 60.80 17.31
CA GLY A 172 20.30 61.66 17.68
C GLY A 172 21.40 61.75 16.62
N ASN A 173 22.20 62.83 16.64
CA ASN A 173 23.31 63.04 15.69
C ASN A 173 24.32 61.88 15.79
N ILE A 174 24.49 61.15 14.70
CA ILE A 174 25.15 59.85 14.69
C ILE A 174 26.63 60.02 14.39
N ASP A 175 27.49 59.76 15.37
CA ASP A 175 28.94 59.74 15.16
C ASP A 175 29.35 58.46 14.40
N SER A 176 30.30 58.60 13.47
CA SER A 176 30.76 57.50 12.59
C SER A 176 31.28 56.28 13.35
N GLU A 177 31.90 56.49 14.52
CA GLU A 177 32.36 55.41 15.39
C GLU A 177 31.24 54.57 15.99
N GLN A 178 30.08 55.19 16.30
CA GLN A 178 28.95 54.46 16.87
C GLN A 178 28.28 53.58 15.83
N ILE A 179 28.22 54.05 14.57
CA ILE A 179 27.76 53.24 13.42
C ILE A 179 28.67 52.03 13.24
N ALA A 180 29.98 52.20 13.30
CA ALA A 180 30.95 51.12 13.15
C ALA A 180 30.83 50.07 14.27
N LYS A 181 30.73 50.51 15.53
CA LYS A 181 30.52 49.61 16.69
C LYS A 181 29.17 48.88 16.61
N PHE A 182 28.13 49.56 16.14
CA PHE A 182 26.80 48.99 15.95
C PHE A 182 26.79 47.94 14.82
N ALA A 183 27.38 48.25 13.66
CA ALA A 183 27.53 47.33 12.54
C ALA A 183 28.32 46.08 12.96
N GLY A 184 29.40 46.24 13.72
CA GLY A 184 30.16 45.12 14.26
C GLY A 184 29.34 44.23 15.20
N ARG A 185 28.50 44.82 16.06
CA ARG A 185 27.63 44.09 16.98
C ARG A 185 26.50 43.35 16.26
N LEU A 186 25.94 43.94 15.19
CA LEU A 186 24.97 43.31 14.31
C LEU A 186 25.57 42.09 13.58
N PHE A 187 26.79 42.24 13.06
CA PHE A 187 27.50 41.16 12.37
C PHE A 187 27.81 39.98 13.30
N ALA A 188 28.23 40.27 14.53
CA ALA A 188 28.43 39.24 15.56
C ALA A 188 27.13 38.49 15.91
N LEU A 189 26.01 39.20 16.02
CA LEU A 189 24.70 38.59 16.30
C LEU A 189 24.24 37.68 15.15
N HIS A 190 24.47 38.09 13.89
CA HIS A 190 24.16 37.27 12.72
C HIS A 190 24.97 35.97 12.70
N SER A 191 26.27 36.03 13.02
CA SER A 191 27.14 34.85 13.09
C SER A 191 26.67 33.82 14.14
N GLN A 192 26.14 34.28 15.29
CA GLN A 192 25.58 33.41 16.32
C GLN A 192 24.24 32.76 15.92
N SER A 193 23.49 33.40 15.02
CA SER A 193 22.25 32.83 14.49
C SER A 193 22.48 31.75 13.44
N ASP A 194 23.64 31.76 12.78
CA ASP A 194 24.04 30.73 11.80
C ASP A 194 24.70 29.50 12.45
N THR A 195 25.41 29.64 13.57
CA THR A 195 25.92 28.46 14.31
C THR A 195 24.82 27.60 14.92
N ARG A 196 23.59 28.13 15.06
CA ARG A 196 22.41 27.35 15.46
C ARG A 196 21.80 26.53 14.32
N LYS A 197 22.27 26.66 13.08
CA LYS A 197 21.76 25.89 11.93
C LYS A 197 22.51 24.56 11.70
N HIS A 198 23.62 24.29 12.39
CA HIS A 198 24.25 22.97 12.39
C HIS A 198 24.95 22.65 13.71
N ILE A 199 24.21 22.20 14.72
CA ILE A 199 24.76 21.30 15.75
C ILE A 199 23.69 20.24 16.06
N ILE A 200 23.77 19.12 15.32
CA ILE A 200 23.59 17.81 15.91
C ILE A 200 24.98 17.49 16.48
N SER A 201 25.10 17.53 17.81
CA SER A 201 26.20 17.09 18.67
C SER A 201 27.62 16.99 18.08
N ALA A 202 28.55 17.83 18.52
CA ALA A 202 29.98 17.53 18.42
C ALA A 202 30.74 18.07 19.64
N GLU A 203 31.30 17.16 20.45
CA GLU A 203 32.30 17.47 21.47
C GLU A 203 33.60 17.93 20.79
N VAL A 204 34.18 19.03 21.28
CA VAL A 204 35.46 19.55 20.80
C VAL A 204 36.52 19.23 21.85
N VAL A 205 37.42 18.30 21.53
CA VAL A 205 38.70 18.12 22.22
C VAL A 205 39.68 19.14 21.63
N PRO A 206 40.36 19.96 22.45
CA PRO A 206 41.34 20.90 21.92
C PRO A 206 42.69 20.22 21.79
N ASP A 207 43.43 20.47 20.71
CA ASP A 207 44.85 20.70 20.89
C ASP A 207 45.46 21.61 19.83
N ASP A 208 46.40 22.38 20.33
CA ASP A 208 46.94 23.58 19.73
C ASP A 208 48.00 23.30 18.65
N SER A 209 48.16 24.33 17.83
CA SER A 209 49.43 24.78 17.23
C SER A 209 49.70 24.46 15.75
N LYS A 210 49.66 25.57 14.99
CA LYS A 210 50.61 26.00 13.94
C LYS A 210 50.59 25.20 12.61
N ARG A 211 50.76 25.78 11.43
CA ARG A 211 50.87 27.15 10.90
C ARG A 211 50.96 26.96 9.37
N CYS A 212 50.30 27.84 8.64
CA CYS A 212 50.42 28.22 7.22
C CYS A 212 51.38 27.49 6.27
N GLY A 213 50.94 27.27 5.02
CA GLY A 213 51.85 27.23 3.87
C GLY A 213 51.33 26.55 2.59
N ASP A 214 50.68 27.36 1.75
CA ASP A 214 50.41 27.32 0.30
C ASP A 214 50.89 26.17 -0.63
N ALA A 215 49.93 25.73 -1.46
CA ALA A 215 49.92 25.59 -2.94
C ALA A 215 51.08 24.89 -3.70
N LYS A 216 50.79 23.74 -4.33
CA LYS A 216 50.69 23.53 -5.82
C LYS A 216 50.80 22.05 -6.22
N SER A 217 50.00 21.70 -7.26
CA SER A 217 50.19 20.67 -8.30
C SER A 217 50.49 19.20 -7.95
N LEU A 218 49.55 18.32 -8.34
CA LEU A 218 49.76 16.92 -8.78
C LEU A 218 50.66 16.87 -10.05
N PRO A 219 51.11 15.69 -10.55
CA PRO A 219 51.34 14.36 -9.95
C PRO A 219 52.73 13.78 -10.35
N SER A 220 53.13 12.61 -9.83
CA SER A 220 53.75 11.48 -10.57
C SER A 220 54.53 10.54 -9.65
N ASP A 221 54.20 9.26 -9.79
CA ASP A 221 55.03 8.05 -9.86
C ASP A 221 56.27 7.82 -8.97
N VAL A 222 56.50 6.51 -8.82
CA VAL A 222 57.79 5.82 -8.65
C VAL A 222 58.16 5.44 -7.22
N SER A 223 57.86 4.16 -6.93
CA SER A 223 58.68 3.22 -6.15
C SER A 223 58.90 3.62 -4.67
N ASP A 224 59.30 2.78 -3.75
CA ASP A 224 59.93 1.48 -3.76
C ASP A 224 59.89 1.10 -2.27
N LYS A 225 59.73 -0.20 -1.95
CA LYS A 225 60.40 -0.85 -0.81
C LYS A 225 60.00 -0.34 0.60
N THR A 226 59.93 -1.13 1.65
CA THR A 226 60.26 -2.51 2.02
C THR A 226 59.72 -2.57 3.44
N ALA A 227 58.96 -3.60 3.76
CA ALA A 227 59.40 -4.66 4.67
C ALA A 227 59.22 -4.34 6.16
N ASP A 228 58.94 -5.45 6.83
CA ASP A 228 59.08 -5.70 8.26
C ASP A 228 57.87 -5.31 9.12
N SER A 229 56.96 -6.27 9.38
CA SER A 229 57.09 -7.35 10.38
C SER A 229 57.00 -6.76 11.79
N VAL A 230 56.09 -7.15 12.67
CA VAL A 230 55.91 -8.48 13.27
C VAL A 230 54.65 -8.36 14.14
N GLN A 231 53.81 -9.41 14.10
CA GLN A 231 53.18 -10.14 15.22
C GLN A 231 52.98 -9.37 16.56
N ASP A 232 51.91 -9.52 17.34
CA ASP A 232 51.07 -10.69 17.58
C ASP A 232 50.04 -10.33 18.66
N ASN A 233 48.96 -11.13 18.71
CA ASN A 233 48.33 -11.66 19.93
C ASN A 233 47.30 -10.86 20.77
N THR A 234 46.04 -11.33 20.63
CA THR A 234 45.11 -11.86 21.69
C THR A 234 44.60 -10.86 22.76
N VAL A 235 43.38 -10.90 23.34
CA VAL A 235 42.34 -11.92 23.62
C VAL A 235 40.99 -11.19 23.83
N ASP A 236 39.88 -11.86 23.46
CA ASP A 236 38.48 -11.62 23.87
C ASP A 236 38.25 -11.52 25.40
N VAL A 237 37.27 -10.71 25.86
CA VAL A 237 36.29 -11.12 26.91
C VAL A 237 34.98 -10.30 26.79
N ARG A 238 33.82 -10.98 26.68
CA ARG A 238 32.45 -10.43 26.87
C ARG A 238 32.03 -10.47 28.34
N PRO A 239 31.21 -9.53 28.86
CA PRO A 239 30.57 -9.70 30.17
C PRO A 239 29.17 -10.34 30.10
N LYS A 240 28.90 -11.13 31.14
CA LYS A 240 27.71 -11.96 31.43
C LYS A 240 26.50 -11.13 31.88
N THR A 241 25.32 -11.64 31.55
CA THR A 241 23.99 -11.31 32.09
C THR A 241 23.78 -11.89 33.49
N GLU A 242 23.22 -11.09 34.41
CA GLU A 242 22.64 -11.56 35.68
C GLU A 242 21.13 -11.29 35.70
N ALA A 243 20.38 -12.32 36.06
CA ALA A 243 18.94 -12.30 36.31
C ALA A 243 18.68 -11.94 37.78
N ARG A 244 17.59 -11.20 38.05
CA ARG A 244 17.12 -10.93 39.41
C ARG A 244 15.71 -11.49 39.59
N VAL A 245 15.57 -12.19 40.72
CA VAL A 245 14.39 -12.76 41.36
C VAL A 245 13.32 -11.71 41.63
#